data_AF-A0A9E2DSS7-F1
#
_entry.id   AF-A0A9E2DSS7-F1
#
_cell.length_a   1.000
_cell.length_b   1.000
_cell.length_c   1.000
_cell.angle_alpha   90.00
_cell.angle_beta   90.00
_cell.angle_gamma   90.00
#
_symmetry.space_group_name_H-M   'P 1'
#
loop_
_entity.id
_entity.type
_entity.pdbx_description
1 polymer ?
#
loop_
_entity_poly.entity_id
_entity_poly.type
_entity_poly.pdbx_seq_one_letter_code
_entity_poly.pdbx_strand_id
1 'polypeptide(L)'
;ALFGSSIYWGGDVALVPAEHAETIWREEFDGMRRYGGLFQTTFHPNLMGRPGRLIMLERLLGHMRSFDDVWWGTCEQAAALARETAT
;
A
#
# COMPACT_ATOMS: atom_id res chain seq x y z
N ALA A 1 5.00 19.27 -7.70
CA ALA A 1 3.87 18.63 -7.01
C ALA A 1 4.29 17.23 -6.62
N LEU A 2 4.49 16.99 -5.31
CA LEU A 2 4.81 15.68 -4.76
C LEU A 2 3.54 14.82 -4.75
N PHE A 3 3.16 14.30 -5.90
CA PHE A 3 2.33 13.09 -5.92
C PHE A 3 3.28 11.92 -5.71
N GLY A 4 3.05 11.14 -4.66
CA GLY A 4 3.88 10.02 -4.22
C GLY A 4 4.02 8.93 -5.28
N SER A 5 4.88 9.16 -6.26
CA SER A 5 5.63 8.14 -6.96
C SER A 5 6.37 7.32 -5.92
N SER A 6 6.23 6.01 -5.95
CA SER A 6 6.99 5.09 -5.10
C SER A 6 8.47 5.47 -5.01
N ILE A 7 9.17 5.02 -3.98
CA ILE A 7 10.63 5.20 -3.85
C ILE A 7 11.44 4.67 -5.06
N TYR A 8 10.82 3.89 -5.95
CA TYR A 8 11.37 3.48 -7.23
C TYR A 8 11.33 4.61 -8.26
N TRP A 9 12.51 4.89 -8.83
CA TRP A 9 12.75 5.92 -9.85
C TRP A 9 11.77 5.83 -11.02
N GLY A 10 11.10 6.94 -11.34
CA GLY A 10 10.16 7.07 -12.48
C GLY A 10 8.68 7.15 -12.07
N GLY A 11 8.29 6.68 -10.89
CA GLY A 11 6.91 6.85 -10.38
C GLY A 11 5.81 6.10 -11.16
N ASP A 12 6.20 5.26 -12.10
CA ASP A 12 5.31 4.58 -13.02
C ASP A 12 4.69 3.29 -12.46
N VAL A 13 4.70 3.05 -11.14
CA VAL A 13 4.12 1.81 -10.55
C VAL A 13 2.65 1.63 -10.92
N ALA A 14 1.94 2.73 -11.21
CA ALA A 14 0.57 2.67 -11.70
C ALA A 14 0.45 2.31 -13.20
N LEU A 15 1.54 2.43 -13.97
CA LEU A 15 1.62 2.22 -15.43
C LEU A 15 2.36 0.93 -15.83
N VAL A 16 3.16 0.34 -14.92
CA VAL A 16 3.77 -0.99 -15.12
C VAL A 16 2.71 -2.11 -15.11
N PRO A 17 3.02 -3.31 -15.63
CA PRO A 17 2.13 -4.47 -15.51
C PRO A 17 1.66 -4.74 -14.08
N ALA A 18 0.46 -5.31 -13.93
CA ALA A 18 -0.16 -5.55 -12.62
C ALA A 18 0.74 -6.36 -11.68
N GLU A 19 1.35 -7.42 -12.19
CA GLU A 19 2.27 -8.27 -11.43
C GLU A 19 3.47 -7.49 -10.88
N HIS A 20 4.05 -6.59 -11.68
CA HIS A 20 5.19 -5.78 -11.24
C HIS A 20 4.80 -4.85 -10.09
N ALA A 21 3.63 -4.20 -10.18
CA ALA A 21 3.13 -3.36 -9.10
C ALA A 21 2.82 -4.16 -7.83
N GLU A 22 2.29 -5.37 -7.97
CA GLU A 22 2.05 -6.27 -6.83
C GLU A 22 3.34 -6.60 -6.09
N THR A 23 4.41 -6.94 -6.82
CA THR A 23 5.71 -7.25 -6.23
C THR A 23 6.24 -6.08 -5.40
N ILE A 24 6.24 -4.88 -5.99
CA ILE A 24 6.67 -3.66 -5.28
C ILE A 24 5.84 -3.44 -4.01
N TRP A 25 4.52 -3.50 -4.10
CA TRP A 25 3.65 -3.22 -2.95
C TRP A 25 3.75 -4.29 -1.87
N ARG A 26 3.98 -5.55 -2.24
CA ARG A 26 4.21 -6.64 -1.31
C ARG A 26 5.54 -6.47 -0.56
N GLU A 27 6.62 -6.16 -1.27
CA GLU A 27 7.93 -5.89 -0.67
C GLU A 27 7.89 -4.70 0.29
N GLU A 28 7.25 -3.61 -0.10
CA GLU A 28 7.05 -2.44 0.75
C GLU A 28 6.21 -2.76 2.00
N PHE A 29 5.12 -3.51 1.85
CA PHE A 29 4.29 -3.94 2.97
C PHE A 29 5.09 -4.81 3.95
N ASP A 30 5.81 -5.83 3.44
CA ASP A 30 6.61 -6.73 4.27
C ASP A 30 7.74 -5.97 4.99
N GLY A 31 8.35 -4.99 4.31
CA GLY A 31 9.34 -4.08 4.89
C GLY A 31 8.75 -3.20 6.00
N MET A 32 7.63 -2.52 5.74
CA MET A 32 6.96 -1.69 6.74
C MET A 32 6.53 -2.51 7.94
N ARG A 33 5.96 -3.69 7.72
CA ARG A 33 5.61 -4.63 8.78
C ARG A 33 6.83 -5.04 9.62
N ARG A 34 7.96 -5.38 8.98
CA ARG A 34 9.21 -5.74 9.67
C ARG A 34 9.71 -4.64 10.60
N TYR A 35 9.56 -3.38 10.21
CA TYR A 35 10.02 -2.23 11.00
C TYR A 35 8.94 -1.63 11.91
N GLY A 36 7.73 -2.21 11.96
CA GLY A 36 6.61 -1.66 12.74
C GLY A 36 6.08 -0.32 12.20
N GLY A 37 6.21 -0.09 10.90
CA GLY A 37 5.83 1.13 10.21
C GLY A 37 4.40 1.12 9.64
N LEU A 38 4.06 2.22 8.95
CA LEU A 38 2.78 2.40 8.27
C LEU A 38 2.93 2.13 6.77
N PHE A 39 2.16 1.18 6.24
CA PHE A 39 1.98 1.00 4.81
C PHE A 39 0.71 1.75 4.35
N GLN A 40 0.87 2.73 3.46
CA GLN A 40 -0.25 3.52 2.90
C GLN A 40 -0.11 3.65 1.38
N THR A 41 -1.20 3.38 0.67
CA THR A 41 -1.28 3.49 -0.79
C THR A 41 -2.42 4.39 -1.24
N THR A 42 -2.21 5.11 -2.34
CA THR A 42 -3.26 5.89 -3.01
C THR A 42 -3.77 5.15 -4.23
N PHE A 43 -5.06 4.80 -4.22
CA PHE A 43 -5.73 4.13 -5.35
C PHE A 43 -6.62 5.11 -6.12
N HIS A 44 -6.55 5.05 -7.46
CA HIS A 44 -7.40 5.85 -8.35
C HIS A 44 -8.37 4.94 -9.11
N PRO A 45 -9.69 5.23 -9.13
CA PRO A 45 -10.68 4.34 -9.74
C PRO A 45 -10.42 4.04 -11.23
N ASN A 46 -9.97 5.02 -12.01
CA ASN A 46 -9.65 4.88 -13.43
C ASN A 46 -8.47 3.93 -13.70
N LEU A 47 -7.57 3.75 -12.72
CA LEU A 47 -6.41 2.87 -12.84
C LEU A 47 -6.71 1.50 -12.21
N MET A 48 -7.24 1.49 -10.99
CA MET A 48 -7.48 0.27 -10.21
C MET A 48 -8.72 -0.51 -10.62
N GLY A 49 -9.70 0.14 -11.26
CA GLY A 49 -10.92 -0.52 -11.73
C GLY A 49 -10.73 -1.46 -12.92
N ARG A 50 -9.53 -1.55 -13.50
CA ARG A 50 -9.22 -2.48 -14.60
C ARG A 50 -9.23 -3.92 -14.06
N PRO A 51 -9.82 -4.92 -14.76
CA PRO A 51 -9.96 -6.28 -14.24
C PRO A 51 -8.65 -6.91 -13.73
N GLY A 52 -7.54 -6.74 -14.46
CA GLY A 52 -6.22 -7.24 -14.02
C GLY A 52 -5.70 -6.56 -12.75
N ARG A 53 -6.06 -5.30 -12.50
CA ARG A 53 -5.72 -4.58 -11.26
C ARG A 53 -6.60 -5.01 -10.09
N LEU A 54 -7.86 -5.36 -10.32
CA LEU A 54 -8.73 -5.88 -9.28
C LEU A 54 -8.26 -7.27 -8.79
N ILE A 55 -7.90 -8.17 -9.70
CA ILE A 55 -7.35 -9.50 -9.34
C ILE A 55 -6.05 -9.34 -8.55
N MET A 56 -5.16 -8.46 -9.01
CA MET A 56 -3.92 -8.14 -8.31
C MET A 56 -4.17 -7.53 -6.91
N LEU A 57 -5.15 -6.64 -6.78
CA LEU A 57 -5.53 -6.05 -5.50
C LEU A 57 -6.09 -7.11 -4.53
N GLU A 58 -6.92 -8.04 -5.03
CA GLU A 58 -7.43 -9.16 -4.24
C GLU A 58 -6.29 -10.02 -3.66
N ARG A 59 -5.28 -10.36 -4.49
CA ARG A 59 -4.09 -11.11 -4.05
C ARG A 59 -3.28 -10.36 -3.00
N LEU A 60 -3.09 -9.05 -3.19
CA LEU A 60 -2.35 -8.21 -2.23
C LEU A 60 -3.08 -8.12 -0.89
N LEU A 61 -4.39 -7.85 -0.91
CA LEU A 61 -5.21 -7.80 0.30
C LEU A 61 -5.25 -9.16 1.01
N GLY A 62 -5.32 -10.26 0.25
CA GLY A 62 -5.23 -11.62 0.77
C GLY A 62 -3.91 -11.88 1.51
N HIS A 63 -2.78 -11.43 0.96
CA HIS A 63 -1.48 -11.50 1.64
C HIS A 63 -1.47 -10.71 2.94
N MET A 64 -1.89 -9.44 2.91
CA MET A 64 -1.91 -8.58 4.11
C MET A 64 -2.81 -9.13 5.21
N ARG A 65 -3.94 -9.76 4.84
CA ARG A 65 -4.87 -10.42 5.77
C ARG A 65 -4.37 -11.75 6.32
N SER A 66 -3.30 -12.32 5.77
CA SER A 66 -2.71 -13.57 6.28
C SER A 66 -1.90 -13.38 7.57
N PHE A 67 -1.76 -12.13 8.03
CA PHE A 67 -1.02 -11.79 9.24
C PHE A 67 -1.97 -11.19 10.31
N ASP A 68 -1.89 -11.72 11.52
CA ASP A 68 -2.80 -11.36 12.63
C ASP A 68 -2.39 -10.06 13.37
N ASP A 69 -1.17 -9.59 13.17
CA ASP A 69 -0.57 -8.39 13.79
C ASP A 69 -0.62 -7.16 12.88
N VAL A 70 -1.50 -7.14 11.88
CA VAL A 70 -1.73 -6.00 10.99
C VAL A 70 -2.97 -5.24 11.44
N TRP A 71 -2.80 -3.97 11.78
CA TRP A 71 -3.91 -3.05 12.00
C TRP A 71 -4.39 -2.42 10.70
N TRP A 72 -5.71 -2.40 10.49
CA TRP A 72 -6.36 -1.75 9.35
C TRP A 72 -7.15 -0.55 9.85
N GLY A 73 -6.89 0.62 9.29
CA GLY A 73 -7.59 1.84 9.69
C GLY A 73 -7.63 2.91 8.62
N THR A 74 -8.40 3.94 8.90
CA THR A 74 -8.52 5.13 8.07
C THR A 74 -7.34 6.08 8.31
N CYS A 75 -7.11 7.02 7.39
CA CYS A 75 -6.12 8.09 7.60
C CYS A 75 -6.41 8.91 8.86
N GLU A 76 -7.68 9.07 9.24
CA GLU A 76 -8.08 9.75 10.48
C GLU A 76 -7.58 9.00 11.72
N GLN A 77 -7.79 7.68 11.77
CA GLN A 77 -7.31 6.85 12.88
C GLN A 77 -5.79 6.83 12.95
N ALA A 78 -5.11 6.77 11.80
CA ALA A 78 -3.64 6.83 11.76
C ALA A 78 -3.13 8.17 12.30
N ALA A 79 -3.78 9.28 11.94
CA ALA A 79 -3.44 10.60 12.47
C ALA A 79 -3.73 10.73 13.96
N ALA A 80 -4.79 10.09 14.48
CA ALA A 80 -5.07 10.03 15.91
C ALA A 80 -3.98 9.26 16.67
N LEU A 81 -3.63 8.06 16.19
CA LEU A 81 -2.56 7.24 16.77
C LEU A 81 -1.24 8.01 16.83
N ALA A 82 -0.86 8.68 15.74
CA ALA A 82 0.36 9.47 15.69
C ALA A 82 0.39 10.60 16.74
N ARG A 83 -0.75 11.24 17.02
CA ARG A 83 -0.86 12.26 18.08
C ARG A 83 -0.71 11.66 19.48
N GLU A 84 -1.27 10.47 19.70
CA GLU A 84 -1.20 9.77 20.99
C GLU A 84 0.23 9.26 21.29
N THR A 85 0.95 8.78 20.28
CA THR A 85 2.29 8.19 20.44
C THR A 85 3.44 9.20 20.39
N ALA A 86 3.19 10.46 20.04
CA ALA A 86 4.23 11.49 19.89
C ALA A 86 4.74 12.10 21.22
N THR A 87 4.65 11.36 22.32
CA THR A 87 5.13 11.76 23.66
C THR A 87 6.47 11.11 23.95
#